data_AF-A0A7S2SCJ7-F1
#
_entry.id   AF-A0A7S2SCJ7-F1
#
_cell.length_a   1.000
_cell.length_b   1.000
_cell.length_c   1.000
_cell.angle_alpha   90.00
_cell.angle_beta   90.00
_cell.angle_gamma   90.00
#
_symmetry.space_group_name_H-M   'P 1'
#
loop_
_entity.id
_entity.type
_entity.pdbx_description
1 polymer ?
#
loop_
_entity_poly.entity_id
_entity_poly.type
_entity_poly.pdbx_seq_one_letter_code
_entity_poly.pdbx_strand_id
1 'polypeptide(L)'
;LGAEDPLIWFSIWASSSQTARILADELEIPADRRQAEYTYLDTRGLGEFEGTDMQGAWNMVGAMDARSPDLRPPPTEDGTANESVLDTLARVQQMLSIIETLSTGADVVIVAP
;
A
#
# COMPACT_ATOMS: atom_id res chain seq x y z
N LEU A 1 19.52 -9.68 0.96
CA LEU A 1 18.43 -9.80 1.95
C LEU A 1 18.43 -11.13 2.71
N GLY A 2 19.24 -12.14 2.35
CA GLY A 2 19.29 -13.40 3.11
C GLY A 2 17.99 -14.22 3.05
N ALA A 3 17.10 -13.91 2.12
CA ALA A 3 15.87 -14.65 1.86
C ALA A 3 16.21 -15.95 1.13
N GLU A 4 15.64 -17.06 1.59
CA GLU A 4 15.83 -18.40 1.03
C GLU A 4 14.79 -18.71 -0.05
N ASP A 5 13.54 -18.23 0.11
CA ASP A 5 12.46 -18.39 -0.89
C ASP A 5 11.69 -17.07 -1.12
N PRO A 6 12.32 -16.06 -1.76
CA PRO A 6 11.75 -14.74 -1.87
C PRO A 6 10.49 -14.68 -2.75
N LEU A 7 9.48 -13.93 -2.32
CA LEU A 7 8.27 -13.63 -3.08
C LEU A 7 7.90 -12.16 -2.89
N ILE A 8 7.57 -11.45 -3.98
CA ILE A 8 7.23 -10.03 -3.91
C ILE A 8 5.73 -9.85 -4.12
N TRP A 9 5.07 -9.17 -3.20
CA TRP A 9 3.76 -8.56 -3.40
C TRP A 9 3.94 -7.06 -3.57
N PHE A 10 3.34 -6.45 -4.59
CA PHE A 10 3.53 -5.03 -4.86
C PHE A 10 2.27 -4.34 -5.35
N SER A 11 2.10 -3.09 -4.94
CA SER A 11 1.06 -2.25 -5.53
C SER A 11 1.39 -1.88 -6.98
N ILE A 12 0.34 -1.75 -7.80
CA ILE A 12 0.43 -1.31 -9.20
C ILE A 12 0.83 0.16 -9.39
N TRP A 13 0.97 0.97 -8.33
CA TRP A 13 1.51 2.32 -8.46
C TRP A 13 2.88 2.28 -9.16
N ALA A 14 3.14 3.24 -10.06
CA ALA A 14 4.33 3.21 -10.91
C ALA A 14 5.65 3.13 -10.11
N SER A 15 5.72 3.85 -8.99
CA SER A 15 6.87 3.82 -8.06
C SER A 15 7.05 2.45 -7.42
N SER A 16 5.97 1.86 -6.91
CA SER A 16 5.98 0.54 -6.26
C SER A 16 6.30 -0.57 -7.25
N SER A 17 5.67 -0.56 -8.42
CA SER A 17 5.94 -1.52 -9.51
C SER A 17 7.37 -1.45 -10.02
N GLN A 18 7.92 -0.24 -10.20
CA GLN A 18 9.31 -0.07 -10.60
C GLN A 18 10.28 -0.57 -9.52
N THR A 19 10.01 -0.24 -8.26
CA THR A 19 10.80 -0.71 -7.11
C THR A 19 10.78 -2.23 -7.00
N ALA A 20 9.59 -2.84 -7.12
CA ALA A 20 9.43 -4.28 -7.13
C ALA A 20 10.23 -4.94 -8.26
N ARG A 21 10.26 -4.34 -9.46
CA ARG A 21 11.06 -4.85 -10.57
C ARG A 21 12.56 -4.78 -10.29
N ILE A 22 13.05 -3.65 -9.78
CA ILE A 22 14.47 -3.49 -9.40
C ILE A 22 14.85 -4.54 -8.36
N LEU A 23 14.06 -4.68 -7.29
CA LEU A 23 14.31 -5.68 -6.24
C LEU A 23 14.28 -7.10 -6.80
N ALA A 24 13.31 -7.41 -7.67
CA ALA A 24 13.19 -8.73 -8.26
C ALA A 24 14.37 -9.08 -9.17
N ASP A 25 14.91 -8.10 -9.90
CA ASP A 25 16.06 -8.32 -10.77
C ASP A 25 17.36 -8.50 -9.94
N GLU A 26 17.54 -7.74 -8.86
CA GLU A 26 18.68 -7.87 -7.93
C GLU A 26 18.67 -9.18 -7.12
N LEU A 27 17.48 -9.71 -6.85
CA LEU A 27 17.29 -10.95 -6.07
C LEU A 27 17.02 -12.18 -6.96
N GLU A 28 17.10 -12.03 -8.28
CA GLU A 28 16.83 -13.09 -9.26
C GLU A 28 15.45 -13.77 -9.07
N ILE A 29 14.45 -13.00 -8.62
CA ILE A 29 13.11 -13.51 -8.36
C ILE A 29 12.37 -13.68 -9.69
N PRO A 30 11.91 -14.89 -10.05
CA PRO A 30 11.24 -15.12 -11.33
C PRO A 30 9.86 -14.45 -11.37
N ALA A 31 9.34 -14.22 -12.57
CA ALA A 31 8.12 -13.42 -12.77
C ALA A 31 6.86 -14.01 -12.13
N ASP A 32 6.77 -15.34 -12.02
CA ASP A 32 5.68 -16.07 -11.36
C ASP A 32 5.68 -15.91 -9.82
N ARG A 33 6.75 -15.34 -9.26
CA ARG A 33 6.87 -14.98 -7.83
C ARG A 33 6.77 -13.48 -7.56
N ARG A 34 6.20 -12.74 -8.53
CA ARG A 34 5.96 -11.29 -8.45
C ARG A 34 4.46 -11.04 -8.56
N GLN A 35 3.79 -10.85 -7.43
CA GLN A 35 2.34 -10.67 -7.37
C GLN A 35 1.94 -9.20 -7.30
N ALA A 36 1.27 -8.75 -8.36
CA ALA A 36 0.67 -7.42 -8.40
C ALA A 36 -0.62 -7.39 -7.58
N GLU A 37 -0.81 -6.31 -6.83
CA GLU A 37 -1.95 -6.04 -5.98
C GLU A 37 -2.49 -4.63 -6.30
N TYR A 38 -3.81 -4.48 -6.37
CA TYR A 38 -4.46 -3.33 -7.02
C TYR A 38 -5.37 -2.54 -6.06
N THR A 39 -5.53 -2.98 -4.81
CA THR A 39 -6.63 -2.56 -3.93
C THR A 39 -6.16 -2.34 -2.50
N TYR A 40 -5.48 -3.32 -1.92
CA TYR A 40 -5.15 -3.35 -0.51
C TYR A 40 -3.83 -2.66 -0.14
N LEU A 41 -2.88 -2.58 -1.07
CA LEU A 41 -1.55 -1.99 -0.92
C LEU A 41 -1.43 -0.59 -1.51
N ASP A 42 -2.53 -0.02 -2.01
CA ASP A 42 -2.56 1.32 -2.57
C ASP A 42 -2.39 2.40 -1.49
N THR A 43 -2.01 3.61 -1.91
CA THR A 43 -1.88 4.73 -0.97
C THR A 43 -3.22 5.05 -0.31
N ARG A 44 -3.19 5.71 0.86
CA ARG A 44 -4.41 6.13 1.56
C ARG A 44 -5.14 7.15 0.71
N GLY A 45 -6.44 6.95 0.48
CA GLY A 45 -7.27 7.95 -0.20
C GLY A 45 -7.37 9.23 0.61
N LEU A 46 -6.96 10.38 0.04
CA LEU A 46 -6.89 11.66 0.77
C LEU A 46 -8.11 12.57 0.55
N GLY A 47 -9.11 12.14 -0.24
CA GLY A 47 -10.33 12.91 -0.50
C GLY A 47 -10.04 14.28 -1.09
N GLU A 48 -10.66 15.33 -0.56
CA GLU A 48 -10.43 16.73 -1.01
C GLU A 48 -8.97 17.21 -0.90
N PHE A 49 -8.10 16.49 -0.19
CA PHE A 49 -6.68 16.85 -0.09
C PHE A 49 -5.82 16.29 -1.23
N GLU A 50 -6.38 15.44 -2.09
CA GLU A 50 -5.72 14.98 -3.33
C GLU A 50 -5.33 16.17 -4.22
N GLY A 51 -4.15 16.11 -4.82
CA GLY A 51 -3.63 17.18 -5.68
C GLY A 51 -3.14 18.44 -4.95
N THR A 52 -3.24 18.49 -3.62
CA THR A 52 -2.58 19.53 -2.82
C THR A 52 -1.08 19.25 -2.65
N ASP A 53 -0.34 20.18 -2.04
CA ASP A 53 1.07 19.95 -1.72
C ASP A 53 1.20 18.72 -0.80
N MET A 54 2.13 17.83 -1.12
CA MET A 54 2.31 16.56 -0.40
C MET A 54 2.53 16.76 1.10
N GLN A 55 3.35 17.74 1.50
CA GLN A 55 3.62 18.01 2.91
C GLN A 55 2.37 18.56 3.61
N GLY A 56 1.62 19.43 2.95
CA GLY A 56 0.35 19.97 3.41
C GLY A 56 -0.70 18.88 3.60
N ALA A 57 -0.86 18.00 2.61
CA ALA A 57 -1.77 16.86 2.67
C ALA A 57 -1.48 15.98 3.90
N TRP A 58 -0.22 15.60 4.09
CA TRP A 58 0.22 14.80 5.24
C TRP A 58 0.02 15.51 6.59
N ASN A 59 0.27 16.82 6.65
CA ASN A 59 0.02 17.60 7.86
C ASN A 59 -1.48 17.65 8.21
N MET A 60 -2.35 17.80 7.21
CA MET A 60 -3.81 17.85 7.40
C MET A 60 -4.34 16.50 7.91
N VAL A 61 -4.00 15.39 7.25
CA VAL A 61 -4.45 14.06 7.69
C VAL A 61 -3.82 13.68 9.03
N GLY A 62 -2.56 14.03 9.28
CA GLY A 62 -1.91 13.79 10.58
C GLY A 62 -2.61 14.53 11.74
N ALA A 63 -3.07 15.76 11.51
CA ALA A 63 -3.87 16.50 12.48
C ALA A 63 -5.29 15.93 12.68
N MET A 64 -5.84 15.24 11.68
CA MET A 64 -7.09 14.49 11.81
C MET A 64 -6.88 13.21 12.61
N ASP A 65 -5.89 12.40 12.26
CA ASP A 65 -5.59 11.13 12.92
C ASP A 65 -5.25 11.33 14.41
N ALA A 66 -4.55 12.42 14.76
CA ALA A 66 -4.25 12.78 16.14
C ALA A 66 -5.51 13.13 16.97
N ARG A 67 -6.60 13.56 16.33
CA ARG A 67 -7.88 13.80 16.98
C ARG A 67 -8.70 12.52 17.08
N SER A 68 -8.77 11.75 16.01
CA SER A 68 -9.39 10.43 16.01
C SER A 68 -8.95 9.61 14.78
N PRO A 69 -8.63 8.32 14.95
CA PRO A 69 -8.12 7.48 13.87
C PRO A 69 -9.21 7.03 12.87
N ASP A 70 -10.49 7.23 13.19
CA ASP A 70 -11.63 6.94 12.30
C ASP A 70 -12.07 8.14 11.46
N LEU A 71 -11.44 9.31 11.63
CA LEU A 71 -11.77 10.50 10.85
C LEU A 71 -11.28 10.35 9.41
N ARG A 72 -12.23 10.44 8.49
CA ARG A 72 -11.97 10.49 7.06
C ARG A 72 -11.77 11.94 6.61
N PRO A 73 -10.83 12.22 5.70
CA PRO A 73 -10.80 13.47 4.95
C PRO A 73 -12.17 13.78 4.32
N PRO A 74 -12.50 15.05 4.05
CA PRO A 74 -13.71 15.38 3.30
C PRO A 74 -13.76 14.64 1.95
N PRO A 75 -14.93 14.12 1.54
CA PRO A 75 -15.08 13.44 0.25
C PRO A 75 -15.12 14.44 -0.92
N THR A 76 -14.70 14.01 -2.11
CA THR A 76 -14.89 14.77 -3.36
C THR A 76 -16.20 14.38 -4.04
N GLU A 77 -16.67 15.20 -4.99
CA GLU A 77 -17.88 14.90 -5.78
C GLU A 77 -17.65 13.83 -6.86
N ASP A 78 -16.40 13.61 -7.28
CA ASP A 78 -16.03 12.68 -8.34
C ASP A 78 -15.84 11.22 -7.87
N GLY A 79 -15.99 10.97 -6.57
CA GLY A 79 -15.83 9.65 -5.98
C GLY A 79 -14.40 9.27 -5.64
N THR A 80 -13.46 10.23 -5.62
CA THR A 80 -12.11 10.00 -5.09
C THR A 80 -12.17 9.49 -3.66
N ALA A 81 -11.40 8.44 -3.36
CA ALA A 81 -11.43 7.77 -2.07
C ALA A 81 -10.96 8.71 -0.94
N ASN A 82 -11.66 8.67 0.19
CA ASN A 82 -11.34 9.41 1.41
C ASN A 82 -11.31 8.46 2.61
N GLU A 83 -10.13 7.93 2.92
CA GLU A 83 -9.93 6.88 3.92
C GLU A 83 -9.47 7.46 5.26
N SER A 84 -9.96 6.89 6.36
CA SER A 84 -9.34 7.07 7.68
C SER A 84 -8.13 6.13 7.83
N VAL A 85 -7.29 6.35 8.83
CA VAL A 85 -6.17 5.42 9.10
C VAL A 85 -6.69 4.03 9.51
N LEU A 86 -7.87 3.94 10.14
CA LEU A 86 -8.50 2.64 10.44
C LEU A 86 -9.01 1.93 9.18
N ASP A 87 -9.54 2.67 8.19
CA ASP A 87 -9.94 2.08 6.91
C ASP A 87 -8.72 1.49 6.19
N THR A 88 -7.62 2.25 6.12
CA THR A 88 -6.34 1.79 5.56
C THR A 88 -5.79 0.58 6.30
N LEU A 89 -5.82 0.59 7.64
CA LEU A 89 -5.38 -0.54 8.45
C LEU A 89 -6.21 -1.80 8.16
N ALA A 90 -7.54 -1.67 8.06
CA ALA A 90 -8.43 -2.80 7.83
C ALA A 90 -8.14 -3.48 6.48
N ARG A 91 -7.85 -2.71 5.41
CA ARG A 91 -7.49 -3.30 4.11
C ARG A 91 -6.09 -3.90 4.09
N VAL A 92 -5.11 -3.32 4.80
CA VAL A 92 -3.78 -3.91 4.96
C VAL A 92 -3.86 -5.23 5.73
N GLN A 93 -4.67 -5.31 6.79
CA GLN A 93 -4.90 -6.55 7.53
C GLN A 93 -5.50 -7.65 6.65
N GLN A 94 -6.47 -7.30 5.79
CA GLN A 94 -7.01 -8.22 4.79
C GLN A 94 -5.92 -8.72 3.85
N MET A 95 -5.03 -7.82 3.39
CA MET A 95 -3.90 -8.22 2.55
C MET A 95 -2.98 -9.20 3.25
N LEU A 96 -2.60 -8.92 4.49
CA LEU A 96 -1.75 -9.81 5.28
C LEU A 96 -2.39 -11.20 5.40
N SER A 97 -3.69 -11.27 5.63
CA SER A 97 -4.42 -12.54 5.71
C SER A 97 -4.40 -13.32 4.37
N ILE A 98 -4.50 -12.62 3.24
CA ILE A 98 -4.35 -13.20 1.90
C ILE A 98 -2.92 -13.72 1.69
N ILE A 99 -1.91 -12.91 2.02
CA ILE A 99 -0.49 -13.28 1.87
C ILE A 99 -0.16 -14.51 2.71
N GLU A 100 -0.57 -14.53 3.99
CA GLU A 100 -0.33 -15.65 4.90
C GLU A 100 -0.92 -16.95 4.35
N THR A 101 -2.11 -16.87 3.75
CA THR A 101 -2.81 -18.01 3.16
C THR A 101 -2.16 -18.50 1.87
N LEU A 102 -1.73 -17.59 0.98
CA LEU A 102 -1.29 -17.92 -0.37
C LEU A 102 0.23 -18.11 -0.49
N SER A 103 1.00 -17.57 0.44
CA SER A 103 2.47 -17.52 0.39
C SER A 103 3.11 -18.20 1.60
N THR A 104 2.45 -19.23 2.15
CA THR A 104 2.97 -20.00 3.30
C THR A 104 4.36 -20.56 3.01
N GLY A 105 5.33 -20.24 3.88
CA GLY A 105 6.71 -20.71 3.79
C GLY A 105 7.63 -19.88 2.90
N ALA A 106 7.10 -18.86 2.22
CA ALA A 106 7.91 -17.92 1.42
C ALA A 106 8.40 -16.74 2.28
N ASP A 107 9.54 -16.17 1.89
CA ASP A 107 10.04 -14.91 2.43
C ASP A 107 9.40 -13.75 1.67
N VAL A 108 8.34 -13.20 2.25
CA VAL A 108 7.52 -12.19 1.57
C VAL A 108 8.10 -10.79 1.73
N VAL A 109 8.30 -10.11 0.60
CA VAL A 109 8.60 -8.68 0.52
C VAL A 109 7.35 -7.95 0.00
N ILE A 110 6.88 -6.96 0.76
CA ILE A 110 5.75 -6.11 0.37
C ILE A 110 6.30 -4.77 -0.10
N VAL A 111 5.89 -4.33 -1.30
CA VAL A 111 6.26 -3.03 -1.87
C VAL A 111 4.99 -2.19 -2.08
N ALA A 112 4.83 -1.16 -1.25
CA ALA A 112 3.71 -0.24 -1.24
C ALA A 112 4.22 1.22 -1.34
N PRO A 113 3.39 2.18 -1.80
CA PRO A 113 3.76 3.59 -1.93
C PRO A 113 3.96 4.32 -0.60
#